data_AF-A0A640T4W4-F1
#
_entry.id   AF-A0A640T4W4-F1
#
_cell.length_a   1.000
_cell.length_b   1.000
_cell.length_c   1.000
_cell.angle_alpha   90.00
_cell.angle_beta   90.00
_cell.angle_gamma   90.00
#
_symmetry.space_group_name_H-M   'P 1'
#
loop_
_entity.id
_entity.type
_entity.pdbx_description
1 polymer ?
#
loop_
_entity_poly.entity_id
_entity_poly.type
_entity_poly.pdbx_seq_one_letter_code
_entity_poly.pdbx_strand_id
1 'polypeptide(L)'
;MPRSELATRMISRFLDAGHQAAWVAGDEVYGGNPKLRAALEERGTGYVLAVACSHEVTTGAGKFRADAVAKKVPKRAWQKLAAEAGAKGHRFYDWAAIDAADPEPGSRQPLIRRNRTTGELAYYRCYSAQPVPLTTLVRVAGSRRRAGQWPTVPSGRFSG
;
A
#
# COMPACT_ATOMS: atom_id res chain seq x y z
N MET A 1 -11.96 4.04 21.83
CA MET A 1 -10.75 4.08 20.98
C MET A 1 -11.17 4.04 19.51
N PRO A 2 -10.65 4.92 18.65
CA PRO A 2 -10.90 4.86 17.21
C PRO A 2 -10.29 3.58 16.60
N ARG A 3 -10.94 3.01 15.58
CA ARG A 3 -10.52 1.75 14.90
C ARG A 3 -9.09 1.80 14.35
N SER A 4 -8.61 3.00 14.05
CA SER A 4 -7.28 3.33 13.56
C SER A 4 -6.15 2.93 14.52
N GLU A 5 -6.31 3.29 15.80
CA GLU A 5 -5.30 3.09 16.82
C GLU A 5 -5.20 1.63 17.25
N LEU A 6 -6.35 0.95 17.32
CA LEU A 6 -6.40 -0.46 17.66
C LEU A 6 -5.64 -1.28 16.61
N ALA A 7 -5.91 -1.05 15.33
CA ALA A 7 -5.27 -1.81 14.28
C ALA A 7 -3.80 -1.43 14.08
N THR A 8 -3.41 -0.17 14.28
CA THR A 8 -2.00 0.21 14.39
C THR A 8 -1.32 -0.61 15.50
N ARG A 9 -1.93 -0.66 16.69
CA ARG A 9 -1.38 -1.39 17.83
C ARG A 9 -1.31 -2.91 17.57
N MET A 10 -2.29 -3.47 16.89
CA MET A 10 -2.28 -4.89 16.51
C MET A 10 -1.19 -5.19 15.49
N ILE A 11 -1.02 -4.34 14.46
CA ILE A 11 0.04 -4.49 13.47
C ILE A 11 1.41 -4.34 14.15
N SER A 12 1.60 -3.30 14.97
CA SER A 12 2.84 -3.13 15.74
C SER A 12 3.12 -4.34 16.62
N ARG A 13 2.14 -4.82 17.41
CA ARG A 13 2.32 -5.99 18.27
C ARG A 13 2.62 -7.28 17.49
N PHE A 14 1.98 -7.46 16.33
CA PHE A 14 2.25 -8.60 15.45
C PHE A 14 3.68 -8.56 14.92
N LEU A 15 4.16 -7.38 14.51
CA LEU A 15 5.53 -7.18 14.06
C LEU A 15 6.55 -7.28 15.21
N ASP A 16 6.21 -6.76 16.39
CA ASP A 16 7.03 -6.83 17.62
C ASP A 16 7.19 -8.28 18.11
N ALA A 17 6.21 -9.14 17.83
CA ALA A 17 6.28 -10.58 18.11
C ALA A 17 7.22 -11.35 17.16
N GLY A 18 7.93 -10.67 16.26
CA GLY A 18 8.91 -11.26 15.35
C GLY A 18 8.32 -11.89 14.10
N HIS A 19 7.02 -11.70 13.84
CA HIS A 19 6.40 -12.18 12.62
C HIS A 19 6.85 -11.33 11.42
N GLN A 20 7.43 -12.00 10.42
CA GLN A 20 7.84 -11.38 9.17
C GLN A 20 6.69 -11.44 8.16
N ALA A 21 6.13 -10.28 7.82
CA ALA A 21 5.29 -10.13 6.63
C ALA A 21 6.13 -9.47 5.54
N ALA A 22 6.17 -10.04 4.34
CA ALA A 22 6.90 -9.41 3.23
C ALA A 22 6.25 -8.09 2.78
N TRP A 23 4.92 -7.98 2.95
CA TRP A 23 4.12 -6.83 2.53
C TRP A 23 2.98 -6.52 3.50
N VAL A 24 2.74 -5.24 3.74
CA VAL A 24 1.56 -4.74 4.46
C VAL A 24 0.69 -3.90 3.52
N ALA A 25 -0.57 -4.30 3.35
CA ALA A 25 -1.58 -3.52 2.63
C ALA A 25 -2.58 -2.92 3.62
N GLY A 26 -2.87 -1.62 3.50
CA GLY A 26 -3.71 -0.90 4.46
C GLY A 26 -4.54 0.20 3.82
N ASP A 27 -5.59 0.63 4.52
CA ASP A 27 -6.42 1.75 4.11
C ASP A 27 -5.82 3.12 4.50
N GLU A 28 -6.55 4.18 4.16
CA GLU A 28 -6.18 5.59 4.38
C GLU A 28 -5.83 5.92 5.82
N VAL A 29 -6.46 5.22 6.76
CA VAL A 29 -6.27 5.40 8.19
C VAL A 29 -4.86 4.99 8.62
N TYR A 30 -4.26 4.02 7.93
CA TYR A 30 -2.89 3.57 8.18
C TYR A 30 -1.86 4.40 7.40
N GLY A 31 -2.21 4.86 6.20
CA GLY A 31 -1.33 5.69 5.36
C GLY A 31 -0.94 7.02 6.00
N GLY A 32 -1.81 7.55 6.86
CA GLY A 32 -1.57 8.77 7.64
C GLY A 32 -0.75 8.60 8.93
N ASN A 33 -0.46 7.37 9.39
CA ASN A 33 0.22 7.15 10.66
C ASN A 33 1.75 7.10 10.51
N PRO A 34 2.51 8.13 10.94
CA PRO A 34 3.96 8.15 10.77
C PRO A 34 4.68 7.07 11.59
N LYS A 35 4.17 6.69 12.76
CA LYS A 35 4.79 5.67 13.63
C LYS A 35 4.73 4.28 13.01
N LEU A 36 3.58 3.95 12.42
CA LEU A 36 3.42 2.68 11.70
C LEU A 36 4.37 2.59 10.51
N ARG A 37 4.51 3.69 9.75
CA ARG A 37 5.41 3.75 8.60
C ARG A 37 6.86 3.59 9.03
N ALA A 38 7.32 4.35 10.02
CA ALA A 38 8.68 4.24 10.53
C ALA A 38 9.01 2.80 10.98
N ALA A 39 8.10 2.16 11.73
CA ALA A 39 8.29 0.78 12.18
C ALA A 39 8.36 -0.23 11.02
N LEU A 40 7.62 -0.02 9.93
CA LEU A 40 7.68 -0.89 8.74
C LEU A 40 8.99 -0.68 7.98
N GLU A 41 9.43 0.57 7.82
CA GLU A 41 10.66 0.93 7.11
C GLU A 41 11.92 0.48 7.87
N GLU A 42 11.97 0.68 9.19
CA GLU A 42 13.07 0.18 10.05
C GLU A 42 13.25 -1.34 9.94
N ARG A 43 12.17 -2.07 9.67
CA ARG A 43 12.16 -3.53 9.52
C ARG A 43 12.35 -3.97 8.07
N GLY A 44 12.50 -3.04 7.13
CA GLY A 44 12.58 -3.32 5.68
C GLY A 44 11.31 -3.96 5.11
N THR A 45 10.18 -3.84 5.80
CA THR A 45 8.90 -4.44 5.39
C THR A 45 8.23 -3.56 4.34
N GLY A 46 7.95 -4.13 3.16
CA GLY A 46 7.25 -3.42 2.10
C GLY A 46 5.82 -3.07 2.50
N TYR A 47 5.30 -1.94 2.01
CA TYR A 47 3.91 -1.58 2.25
C TYR A 47 3.26 -0.91 1.05
N VAL A 48 1.94 -1.05 0.96
CA VAL A 48 1.06 -0.30 0.05
C VAL A 48 -0.14 0.20 0.85
N LEU A 49 -0.12 1.47 1.22
CA LEU A 49 -1.15 2.07 2.05
C LEU A 49 -1.95 3.07 1.22
N ALA A 50 -3.28 2.96 1.24
CA ALA A 50 -4.13 3.98 0.63
C ALA A 50 -3.92 5.33 1.33
N VAL A 51 -4.09 6.43 0.60
CA VAL A 51 -3.99 7.80 1.14
C VAL A 51 -5.06 8.70 0.52
N ALA A 52 -5.37 9.81 1.20
CA ALA A 52 -6.26 10.85 0.71
C ALA A 52 -5.78 11.42 -0.64
N CYS A 53 -6.70 11.98 -1.44
CA CYS A 53 -6.32 12.73 -2.64
C CYS A 53 -5.52 14.01 -2.34
N SER A 54 -5.72 14.59 -1.15
CA SER A 54 -5.00 15.74 -0.62
C SER A 54 -3.63 15.40 -0.05
N HIS A 55 -3.28 14.11 0.00
CA HIS A 55 -2.02 13.65 0.58
C HIS A 55 -0.81 14.22 -0.17
N GLU A 56 0.19 14.69 0.58
CA GLU A 56 1.40 15.25 0.01
C GLU A 56 2.39 14.16 -0.42
N VAL A 57 2.79 14.26 -1.68
CA VAL A 57 3.73 13.40 -2.37
C VAL A 57 4.99 14.19 -2.65
N THR A 58 6.12 13.74 -2.11
CA THR A 58 7.45 14.27 -2.45
C THR A 58 7.89 13.64 -3.77
N THR A 59 8.19 14.47 -4.76
CA THR A 59 8.76 14.08 -6.06
C THR A 59 10.07 14.82 -6.28
N GLY A 60 10.84 14.45 -7.32
CA GLY A 60 12.04 15.22 -7.71
C GLY A 60 11.80 16.68 -8.05
N ALA A 61 10.56 17.04 -8.39
CA ALA A 61 10.18 18.43 -8.66
C ALA A 61 9.67 19.19 -7.41
N GLY A 62 9.69 18.55 -6.23
CA GLY A 62 9.15 19.10 -4.99
C GLY A 62 7.94 18.34 -4.44
N LYS A 63 7.30 18.91 -3.42
CA LYS A 63 6.11 18.34 -2.77
C LYS A 63 4.84 18.83 -3.46
N PHE A 64 3.97 17.89 -3.82
CA PHE A 64 2.69 18.17 -4.46
C PHE A 64 1.60 17.29 -3.89
N ARG A 65 0.35 17.75 -3.94
CA ARG A 65 -0.80 16.90 -3.63
C ARG A 65 -0.94 15.77 -4.65
N ALA A 66 -1.36 14.59 -4.18
CA ALA A 66 -1.49 13.40 -5.02
C ALA A 66 -2.45 13.62 -6.22
N ASP A 67 -3.53 14.37 -6.04
CA ASP A 67 -4.46 14.75 -7.11
C ASP A 67 -3.85 15.70 -8.16
N ALA A 68 -3.05 16.66 -7.72
CA ALA A 68 -2.32 17.56 -8.61
C ALA A 68 -1.25 16.81 -9.42
N VAL A 69 -0.58 15.83 -8.80
CA VAL A 69 0.35 14.92 -9.49
C VAL A 69 -0.40 14.09 -10.52
N ALA A 70 -1.54 13.47 -10.17
CA ALA A 70 -2.33 12.64 -11.08
C ALA A 70 -2.71 13.37 -12.38
N LYS A 71 -3.08 14.66 -12.28
CA LYS A 71 -3.43 15.50 -13.45
C LYS A 71 -2.26 15.72 -14.39
N LYS A 72 -1.03 15.66 -13.89
CA LYS A 72 0.21 15.87 -14.66
C LYS A 72 0.83 14.57 -15.18
N VAL A 73 0.30 13.40 -14.81
CA VAL A 73 0.82 12.12 -15.28
C VAL A 73 0.58 11.98 -16.79
N PRO A 74 1.64 11.87 -17.61
CA PRO A 74 1.49 11.75 -19.05
C PRO A 74 0.78 10.43 -19.40
N LYS A 75 0.00 10.42 -20.48
CA LYS A 75 -0.78 9.24 -20.91
C LYS A 75 0.06 7.96 -21.00
N ARG A 76 1.31 8.06 -21.46
CA ARG A 76 2.27 6.95 -21.60
C ARG A 76 2.75 6.33 -20.28
N ALA A 77 2.65 7.05 -19.17
CA ALA A 77 3.05 6.55 -17.86
C ALA A 77 1.97 5.68 -17.20
N TRP A 78 0.75 5.67 -17.75
CA TRP A 78 -0.33 4.81 -17.29
C TRP A 78 -0.18 3.41 -17.90
N GLN A 79 -0.06 2.41 -17.04
CA GLN A 79 0.03 1.00 -17.40
C GLN A 79 -1.28 0.28 -17.04
N LYS A 80 -1.87 -0.42 -18.01
CA LYS A 80 -3.05 -1.24 -17.78
C LYS A 80 -2.65 -2.52 -17.07
N LEU A 81 -3.03 -2.65 -15.80
CA LEU A 81 -2.71 -3.82 -14.99
C LEU A 81 -3.95 -4.31 -14.23
N ALA A 82 -4.04 -5.63 -14.07
CA ALA A 82 -5.05 -6.25 -13.22
C ALA A 82 -4.52 -6.36 -11.79
N ALA A 83 -5.33 -5.91 -10.83
CA ALA A 83 -5.24 -6.46 -9.47
C ALA A 83 -5.59 -7.96 -9.56
N GLU A 84 -5.01 -8.80 -8.69
CA GLU A 84 -5.26 -10.25 -8.69
C GLU A 84 -6.76 -10.59 -8.83
N ALA A 85 -7.06 -11.73 -9.43
CA ALA A 85 -8.41 -12.19 -9.67
C ALA A 85 -9.22 -12.21 -8.36
N GLY A 86 -10.13 -11.25 -8.20
CA GLY A 86 -11.16 -11.35 -7.17
C GLY A 86 -12.28 -12.28 -7.63
N ALA A 87 -13.21 -12.59 -6.74
CA ALA A 87 -14.42 -13.40 -7.03
C ALA A 87 -15.32 -12.87 -8.18
N LYS A 88 -15.01 -11.70 -8.76
CA LYS A 88 -15.72 -11.09 -9.91
C LYS A 88 -14.82 -10.96 -11.16
N GLY A 89 -13.77 -11.77 -11.28
CA GLY A 89 -12.81 -11.73 -12.38
C GLY A 89 -11.72 -10.66 -12.25
N HIS A 90 -10.84 -10.59 -13.26
CA HIS A 90 -9.76 -9.60 -13.33
C HIS A 90 -10.32 -8.20 -13.53
N ARG A 91 -10.18 -7.33 -12.53
CA ARG A 91 -10.48 -5.90 -12.69
C ARG A 91 -9.23 -5.18 -13.18
N PHE A 92 -9.26 -4.79 -14.45
CA PHE A 92 -8.23 -3.95 -15.04
C PHE A 92 -8.41 -2.49 -14.61
N TYR A 93 -7.34 -1.92 -14.08
CA TYR A 93 -7.23 -0.49 -13.82
C TYR A 93 -6.01 0.05 -14.57
N ASP A 94 -6.00 1.35 -14.83
CA ASP A 94 -4.78 2.02 -15.25
C ASP A 94 -4.00 2.40 -13.98
N TRP A 95 -2.71 2.13 -13.95
CA TRP A 95 -1.84 2.40 -12.82
C TRP A 95 -0.66 3.26 -13.25
N ALA A 96 -0.28 4.21 -12.41
CA ALA A 96 0.91 5.01 -12.61
C ALA A 96 1.74 5.02 -11.31
N ALA A 97 2.99 4.57 -11.40
CA ALA A 97 3.98 4.80 -10.35
C ALA A 97 4.65 6.15 -10.61
N ILE A 98 4.85 6.91 -9.54
CA ILE A 98 5.60 8.15 -9.53
C ILE A 98 6.93 7.87 -8.85
N ASP A 99 8.02 8.34 -9.42
CA ASP A 99 9.30 8.30 -8.74
C ASP A 99 9.32 9.36 -7.65
N ALA A 100 9.40 8.93 -6.38
CA ALA A 100 9.75 9.85 -5.32
C ALA A 100 11.25 10.15 -5.42
N ALA A 101 11.62 11.42 -5.35
CA ALA A 101 13.01 11.75 -5.07
C ALA A 101 13.19 11.65 -3.56
N ASP A 102 13.66 10.50 -3.12
CA ASP A 102 14.04 10.30 -1.74
C ASP A 102 15.50 9.85 -1.71
N PRO A 103 16.40 10.61 -1.07
CA PRO A 103 17.81 10.25 -0.97
C PRO A 103 18.07 9.12 0.03
N GLU A 104 17.07 8.72 0.82
CA GLU A 104 17.23 7.66 1.83
C GLU A 104 17.19 6.24 1.22
N PRO A 105 17.80 5.26 1.91
CA PRO A 105 17.74 3.86 1.49
C PRO A 105 16.31 3.32 1.40
N GLY A 106 16.02 2.62 0.31
CA GLY A 106 14.70 2.05 0.03
C GLY A 106 13.96 2.78 -1.09
N SER A 107 13.01 2.10 -1.71
CA SER A 107 12.21 2.64 -2.81
C SER A 107 10.85 3.09 -2.28
N ARG A 108 10.62 4.41 -2.24
CA ARG A 108 9.32 5.02 -1.95
C ARG A 108 8.68 5.45 -3.26
N GLN A 109 7.50 4.92 -3.56
CA GLN A 109 6.82 5.19 -4.82
C GLN A 109 5.34 5.46 -4.58
N PRO A 110 4.88 6.71 -4.78
CA PRO A 110 3.48 7.01 -4.91
C PRO A 110 2.88 6.24 -6.08
N LEU A 111 1.74 5.60 -5.84
CA LEU A 111 1.02 4.82 -6.83
C LEU A 111 -0.38 5.39 -7.00
N ILE A 112 -0.78 5.60 -8.25
CA ILE A 112 -2.08 6.14 -8.61
C ILE A 112 -2.81 5.10 -9.43
N ARG A 113 -4.03 4.78 -9.02
CA ARG A 113 -4.95 3.91 -9.75
C ARG A 113 -6.04 4.76 -10.37
N ARG A 114 -6.35 4.53 -11.65
CA ARG A 114 -7.47 5.11 -12.36
C ARG A 114 -8.44 4.04 -12.84
N ASN A 115 -9.71 4.22 -12.53
CA ASN A 115 -10.80 3.43 -13.11
C ASN A 115 -10.97 3.83 -14.58
N ARG A 116 -10.91 2.84 -15.48
CA ARG A 116 -10.96 3.07 -16.93
C ARG A 116 -12.35 3.49 -17.43
N THR A 117 -13.39 3.11 -16.69
CA THR A 117 -14.79 3.41 -17.05
C THR A 117 -15.26 4.70 -16.39
N THR A 118 -14.98 4.88 -15.10
CA THR A 118 -15.51 6.03 -14.33
C THR A 118 -14.51 7.19 -14.22
N GLY A 119 -13.23 6.97 -14.53
CA GLY A 119 -12.17 7.96 -14.30
C GLY A 119 -11.78 8.14 -12.83
N GLU A 120 -12.44 7.44 -11.90
CA GLU A 120 -12.19 7.53 -10.47
C GLU A 120 -10.73 7.21 -10.12
N LEU A 121 -10.12 8.06 -9.30
CA LEU A 121 -8.73 7.94 -8.87
C LEU A 121 -8.64 7.41 -7.44
N ALA A 122 -7.68 6.52 -7.20
CA ALA A 122 -7.26 6.11 -5.86
C ALA A 122 -5.75 6.27 -5.73
N TYR A 123 -5.30 6.69 -4.55
CA TYR A 123 -3.93 7.06 -4.28
C TYR A 123 -3.35 6.15 -3.21
N TYR A 124 -2.09 5.77 -3.40
CA TYR A 124 -1.37 4.90 -2.49
C TYR A 124 0.04 5.41 -2.27
N ARG A 125 0.53 5.26 -1.05
CA ARG A 125 1.95 5.39 -0.73
C ARG A 125 2.55 3.99 -0.66
N CYS A 126 3.62 3.76 -1.39
CA CYS A 126 4.34 2.49 -1.38
C CYS A 126 5.76 2.67 -0.86
N TYR A 127 6.24 1.64 -0.16
CA TYR A 127 7.64 1.48 0.22
C TYR A 127 8.07 0.04 -0.01
N SER A 128 9.35 -0.13 -0.35
CA SER A 128 10.02 -1.43 -0.42
C SER A 128 11.51 -1.24 -0.13
N ALA A 129 12.13 -2.18 0.58
CA ALA A 129 13.57 -2.10 0.88
C ALA A 129 14.45 -2.14 -0.40
N GLN A 130 13.97 -2.81 -1.45
CA GLN A 130 14.59 -2.85 -2.77
C GLN A 130 13.57 -2.46 -3.85
N PRO A 131 13.99 -1.86 -4.98
CA PRO A 131 13.08 -1.53 -6.07
C PRO A 131 12.31 -2.78 -6.55
N VAL A 132 10.99 -2.67 -6.62
CA VAL A 132 10.13 -3.76 -7.12
C VAL A 132 9.34 -3.32 -8.36
N PRO A 133 8.97 -4.28 -9.24
CA PRO A 133 8.12 -3.97 -10.38
C PRO A 133 6.76 -3.42 -9.94
N LEU A 134 6.19 -2.53 -10.77
CA LEU A 134 4.83 -2.00 -10.59
C LEU A 134 3.79 -3.11 -10.40
N THR A 135 3.95 -4.23 -11.10
CA THR A 135 3.06 -5.39 -11.01
C THR A 135 2.98 -5.96 -9.58
N THR A 136 4.08 -5.94 -8.83
CA THR A 136 4.10 -6.35 -7.42
C THR A 136 3.27 -5.40 -6.56
N LEU A 137 3.48 -4.08 -6.71
CA LEU A 137 2.70 -3.06 -5.99
C LEU A 137 1.20 -3.16 -6.30
N VAL A 138 0.84 -3.39 -7.56
CA VAL A 138 -0.56 -3.58 -7.99
C VAL A 138 -1.18 -4.84 -7.38
N ARG A 139 -0.44 -5.94 -7.29
CA ARG A 139 -0.90 -7.17 -6.63
C ARG A 139 -1.18 -6.94 -5.15
N VAL A 140 -0.25 -6.29 -4.44
CA VAL A 140 -0.40 -5.96 -3.02
C VAL A 140 -1.55 -4.97 -2.79
N ALA A 141 -1.72 -3.96 -3.65
CA ALA A 141 -2.88 -3.06 -3.61
C ALA A 141 -4.21 -3.81 -3.83
N GLY A 142 -4.19 -4.83 -4.68
CA GLY A 142 -5.32 -5.69 -5.02
C GLY A 142 -5.70 -6.70 -3.94
N SER A 143 -4.72 -7.20 -3.18
CA SER A 143 -4.92 -8.18 -2.09
C SER A 143 -5.56 -7.58 -0.84
N ARG A 144 -5.87 -6.26 -0.84
CA ARG A 144 -6.62 -5.54 0.20
C ARG A 144 -7.98 -6.18 0.58
N ARG A 145 -8.50 -7.15 -0.19
CA ARG A 145 -9.67 -7.96 0.19
C ARG A 145 -9.37 -9.26 0.95
N ARG A 146 -8.10 -9.61 1.18
CA ARG A 146 -7.70 -10.81 1.92
C ARG A 146 -7.25 -10.50 3.35
N ALA A 147 -7.66 -9.37 3.92
CA ALA A 147 -7.68 -9.18 5.38
C ALA A 147 -8.89 -9.96 5.95
N GLY A 148 -8.78 -11.30 5.93
CA GLY A 148 -9.85 -12.22 6.33
C GLY A 148 -9.44 -13.67 6.47
N GLN A 149 -8.19 -14.04 6.18
CA GLN A 149 -7.66 -15.35 6.56
C GLN A 149 -6.55 -15.13 7.59
N TRP A 150 -6.98 -15.01 8.84
CA TRP A 150 -6.08 -15.33 9.94
C TRP A 150 -5.71 -16.81 9.80
N PRO A 151 -4.44 -17.21 9.98
CA PRO A 151 -4.17 -18.59 10.30
C PRO A 151 -4.89 -18.85 11.63
N THR A 152 -6.01 -19.57 11.57
CA THR A 152 -6.57 -20.21 12.75
C THR A 152 -5.47 -21.07 13.33
N VAL A 153 -4.94 -20.68 14.48
CA VAL A 153 -4.12 -21.56 15.31
C VAL A 153 -5.01 -22.77 15.62
N PRO A 154 -4.62 -24.01 15.26
CA PRO A 154 -5.41 -25.16 15.64
C PRO A 154 -5.40 -25.17 17.17
N SER A 155 -6.57 -25.05 17.78
CA SER A 155 -6.77 -25.33 19.19
C SER A 155 -6.47 -26.82 19.38
N GLY A 156 -5.20 -27.12 19.64
CA GLY A 156 -4.78 -28.42 20.13
C GLY A 156 -5.55 -28.71 21.40
N ARG A 157 -6.38 -29.76 21.35
CA ARG A 157 -6.88 -30.47 22.52
C ARG A 157 -5.69 -30.78 23.43
N PHE A 158 -5.68 -30.20 24.62
CA PHE A 158 -5.08 -30.87 25.77
C PHE A 158 -6.22 -31.48 26.57
N SER A 159 -6.23 -32.81 26.54
CA SER A 159 -7.08 -33.69 27.32
C SER A 159 -6.80 -33.53 28.81
N GLY A 160 -7.86 -33.56 29.61
CA GLY A 160 -7.85 -34.06 30.98
C GLY A 160 -8.72 -35.30 31.04
#